data_AF-A0A4P8ECI0-F1
#
_entry.id   AF-A0A4P8ECI0-F1
#
_cell.length_a   1.000
_cell.length_b   1.000
_cell.length_c   1.000
_cell.angle_alpha   90.00
_cell.angle_beta   90.00
_cell.angle_gamma   90.00
#
_symmetry.space_group_name_H-M   'P 1'
#
loop_
_entity.id
_entity.type
_entity.pdbx_description
1 polymer ?
#
loop_
_entity_poly.entity_id
_entity_poly.type
_entity_poly.pdbx_seq_one_letter_code
_entity_poly.pdbx_strand_id
1 'polypeptide(L)'
;MSAKSAVEDLAGFFSMQWVEVFSALLTPTLACLGLYIAYQQWSVNRANLREKLFERRFSILRETEAFFSEFMRDLNVSEDGIRKFSDTCQRSRFLFGKEIQNYLLEVRDHAVKLKMNFAAHSQMEPGEDRVRLALKRHEEITWLAGQIPKLYDRFEPYLGFEKHR
;
A
#
# COMPACT_ATOMS: atom_id res chain seq x y z
N MET A 1 50.69 55.11 33.97
CA MET A 1 50.53 53.86 33.21
C MET A 1 49.57 52.86 33.89
N SER A 2 48.68 53.29 34.81
CA SER A 2 47.88 52.37 35.66
C SER A 2 46.37 52.38 35.37
N ALA A 3 45.81 53.46 34.80
CA ALA A 3 44.37 53.54 34.52
C ALA A 3 43.94 52.80 33.23
N LYS A 4 44.82 52.72 32.21
CA LYS A 4 44.50 52.03 30.94
C LYS A 4 44.44 50.51 31.10
N SER A 5 45.36 49.91 31.84
CA SER A 5 45.37 48.45 32.06
C SER A 5 44.15 48.00 32.87
N ALA A 6 43.73 48.76 33.89
CA ALA A 6 42.54 48.42 34.68
C ALA A 6 41.23 48.48 33.87
N VAL A 7 41.13 49.40 32.89
CA VAL A 7 39.98 49.49 31.98
C VAL A 7 39.99 48.36 30.94
N GLU A 8 41.17 47.99 30.43
CA GLU A 8 41.34 46.85 29.52
C GLU A 8 41.04 45.51 30.22
N ASP A 9 41.44 45.34 31.48
CA ASP A 9 41.14 44.15 32.28
C ASP A 9 39.64 44.03 32.62
N LEU A 10 38.96 45.14 32.93
CA LEU A 10 37.51 45.17 33.14
C LEU A 10 36.74 44.85 31.86
N ALA A 11 37.15 45.42 30.71
CA ALA A 11 36.55 45.11 29.42
C ALA A 11 36.73 43.64 29.03
N GLY A 12 37.91 43.07 29.30
CA GLY A 12 38.20 41.65 29.16
C GLY A 12 37.28 40.78 30.00
N PHE A 13 37.10 41.13 31.28
CA PHE A 13 36.21 40.41 32.21
C PHE A 13 34.74 40.41 31.75
N PHE A 14 34.21 41.57 31.34
CA PHE A 14 32.85 41.64 30.79
C PHE A 14 32.71 40.81 29.52
N SER A 15 33.69 40.84 28.60
CA SER A 15 33.63 40.03 27.37
C SER A 15 33.65 38.52 27.63
N MET A 16 34.44 38.05 28.59
CA MET A 16 34.49 36.63 28.98
C MET A 16 33.16 36.14 29.57
N GLN A 17 32.53 36.95 30.44
CA GLN A 17 31.24 36.59 31.04
C GLN A 17 30.12 36.45 29.99
N TRP A 18 30.09 37.32 28.98
CA TRP A 18 29.11 37.20 27.89
C TRP A 18 29.33 35.92 27.08
N VAL A 19 30.58 35.57 26.76
CA VAL A 19 30.90 34.34 26.03
C VAL A 19 30.49 33.10 26.83
N GLU A 20 30.72 33.08 28.15
CA GLU A 20 30.30 31.98 29.03
C GLU A 20 28.77 31.84 29.09
N VAL A 21 28.03 32.95 29.20
CA VAL A 21 26.56 32.94 29.21
C VAL A 21 26.00 32.43 27.88
N PHE A 22 26.54 32.88 26.74
CA PHE A 22 26.13 32.37 25.43
C PHE A 22 26.48 30.89 25.25
N SER A 23 27.66 30.47 25.71
CA SER A 23 28.08 29.06 25.67
C SER A 23 27.18 28.16 26.51
N ALA A 24 26.80 28.61 27.72
CA ALA A 24 25.90 27.89 28.61
C ALA A 24 24.46 27.82 28.09
N LEU A 25 24.01 28.82 27.31
CA LEU A 25 22.68 28.85 26.70
C LEU A 25 22.59 28.01 25.42
N LEU A 26 23.71 27.67 24.77
CA LEU A 26 23.70 26.84 23.56
C LEU A 26 23.15 25.44 23.84
N THR A 27 23.58 24.79 24.93
CA THR A 27 23.13 23.44 25.28
C THR A 27 21.61 23.33 25.49
N PRO A 28 20.96 24.15 26.34
CA PRO A 28 19.51 24.10 26.50
C PRO A 28 18.76 24.54 25.23
N THR A 29 19.32 25.46 24.45
CA THR A 29 18.72 25.87 23.16
C THR A 29 18.71 24.71 22.17
N LEU A 30 19.83 24.02 22.00
CA LEU A 30 19.94 22.83 21.17
C LEU A 30 19.03 21.71 21.68
N ALA A 31 18.92 21.53 23.00
CA ALA A 31 18.00 20.57 23.59
C ALA A 31 16.53 20.89 23.26
N CYS A 32 16.12 22.15 23.39
CA CYS A 32 14.77 22.59 23.03
C CYS A 32 14.48 22.41 21.54
N LEU A 33 15.41 22.79 20.66
CA LEU A 33 15.31 22.58 19.22
C LEU A 33 15.23 21.08 18.88
N GLY A 34 16.03 20.24 19.53
CA GLY A 34 16.00 18.80 19.37
C GLY A 34 14.65 18.19 19.75
N LEU A 35 14.09 18.60 20.90
CA LEU A 35 12.75 18.18 21.33
C LEU A 35 11.67 18.61 20.35
N TYR A 36 11.75 19.85 19.84
CA TYR A 36 10.82 20.37 18.84
C TYR A 36 10.87 19.58 17.53
N ILE A 37 12.07 19.33 17.00
CA ILE A 37 12.26 18.54 15.77
C ILE A 37 11.75 17.11 15.97
N ALA A 38 12.08 16.48 17.10
CA ALA A 38 11.61 15.12 17.40
C ALA A 38 10.08 15.03 17.46
N TYR A 39 9.42 16.02 18.05
CA TYR A 39 7.96 16.13 18.07
C TYR A 39 7.39 16.25 16.65
N GLN A 40 7.99 17.10 15.82
CA GLN A 40 7.57 17.28 14.43
C GLN A 40 7.78 16.00 13.61
N GLN A 41 8.91 15.30 13.79
CA GLN A 41 9.19 14.02 13.13
C GLN A 41 8.19 12.94 13.53
N TRP A 42 7.78 12.89 14.80
CA TRP A 42 6.76 11.93 15.26
C TRP A 42 5.41 12.14 14.55
N SER A 43 4.97 13.39 14.42
CA SER A 43 3.74 13.73 13.70
C SER A 43 3.82 13.35 12.22
N VAL A 44 4.92 13.68 11.54
CA VAL A 44 5.16 13.35 10.12
C VAL A 44 5.20 11.85 9.90
N ASN A 45 5.91 11.10 10.75
CA ASN A 45 5.99 9.65 10.65
C ASN A 45 4.61 8.99 10.76
N ARG A 46 3.73 9.52 11.61
CA ARG A 46 2.37 9.00 11.75
C ARG A 46 1.51 9.25 10.50
N ALA A 47 1.67 10.40 9.84
CA ALA A 47 1.02 10.68 8.56
C ALA A 47 1.53 9.73 7.46
N ASN A 48 2.86 9.58 7.36
CA ASN A 48 3.51 8.70 6.38
C ASN A 48 3.08 7.23 6.51
N LEU A 49 2.81 6.75 7.73
CA LEU A 49 2.31 5.39 7.95
C LEU A 49 0.93 5.16 7.32
N ARG A 50 0.04 6.15 7.41
CA ARG A 50 -1.30 6.07 6.82
C ARG A 50 -1.24 6.09 5.29
N GLU A 51 -0.40 6.96 4.74
CA GLU A 51 -0.17 7.05 3.30
C GLU A 51 0.40 5.74 2.74
N LYS A 52 1.42 5.17 3.39
CA LYS A 52 2.00 3.87 3.00
C LYS A 52 0.99 2.73 3.05
N LEU A 53 0.08 2.73 4.03
CA LEU A 53 -0.96 1.72 4.11
C LEU A 53 -1.97 1.87 2.97
N PHE A 54 -2.39 3.10 2.69
CA PHE A 54 -3.28 3.41 1.57
C PHE A 54 -2.65 2.98 0.24
N GLU A 55 -1.40 3.36 -0.02
CA GLU A 55 -0.69 3.02 -1.26
C GLU A 55 -0.60 1.49 -1.46
N ARG A 56 -0.29 0.74 -0.39
CA ARG A 56 -0.27 -0.73 -0.42
C ARG A 56 -1.64 -1.34 -0.69
N ARG A 57 -2.71 -0.79 -0.12
CA ARG A 57 -4.08 -1.28 -0.39
C ARG A 57 -4.50 -0.95 -1.81
N PHE A 58 -4.18 0.25 -2.27
CA PHE A 58 -4.47 0.70 -3.62
C PHE A 58 -3.72 -0.13 -4.66
N SER A 59 -2.47 -0.55 -4.39
CA SER A 59 -1.73 -1.42 -5.30
C SER A 59 -2.43 -2.77 -5.52
N ILE A 60 -3.04 -3.36 -4.50
CA ILE A 60 -3.82 -4.62 -4.63
C ILE A 60 -5.05 -4.42 -5.52
N LEU A 61 -5.76 -3.29 -5.36
CA LEU A 61 -6.87 -2.95 -6.26
C LEU A 61 -6.39 -2.85 -7.71
N ARG A 62 -5.30 -2.11 -7.96
CA ARG A 62 -4.72 -1.93 -9.31
C ARG A 62 -4.27 -3.25 -9.94
N GLU A 63 -3.67 -4.13 -9.16
CA GLU A 63 -3.29 -5.48 -9.62
C GLU A 63 -4.53 -6.34 -9.97
N THR A 64 -5.60 -6.21 -9.18
CA THR A 64 -6.87 -6.90 -9.44
C THR A 64 -7.56 -6.35 -10.69
N GLU A 65 -7.56 -5.03 -10.90
CA GLU A 65 -8.03 -4.39 -12.14
C GLU A 65 -7.24 -4.83 -13.36
N ALA A 66 -5.92 -4.92 -13.24
CA ALA A 66 -5.06 -5.38 -14.32
C ALA A 66 -5.37 -6.83 -14.70
N PHE A 67 -5.62 -7.69 -13.71
CA PHE A 67 -6.07 -9.06 -13.92
C PHE A 67 -7.42 -9.13 -14.64
N PHE A 68 -8.41 -8.34 -14.19
CA PHE A 68 -9.71 -8.29 -14.88
C PHE A 68 -9.60 -7.68 -16.29
N SER A 69 -8.69 -6.74 -16.51
CA SER A 69 -8.43 -6.16 -17.83
C SER A 69 -7.85 -7.19 -18.80
N GLU A 70 -6.92 -8.03 -18.33
CA GLU A 70 -6.42 -9.17 -19.09
C GLU A 70 -7.56 -10.14 -19.44
N PHE A 71 -8.37 -10.50 -18.43
CA PHE A 71 -9.53 -11.38 -18.63
C PHE A 71 -10.52 -10.83 -19.66
N MET A 72 -10.86 -9.54 -19.59
CA MET A 72 -11.83 -8.92 -20.50
C MET A 72 -11.32 -8.84 -21.93
N ARG A 73 -10.01 -8.70 -22.14
CA ARG A 73 -9.41 -8.66 -23.47
C ARG A 73 -9.52 -10.00 -24.17
N ASP A 74 -9.23 -11.09 -23.45
CA ASP A 74 -9.03 -12.41 -24.06
C ASP A 74 -10.18 -13.40 -23.76
N LEU A 75 -11.14 -13.01 -22.91
CA LEU A 75 -12.18 -13.90 -22.32
C LEU A 75 -11.60 -15.22 -21.81
N ASN A 76 -10.39 -15.11 -21.28
CA ASN A 76 -9.53 -16.15 -20.77
C ASN A 76 -8.44 -15.50 -19.91
N VAL A 77 -7.71 -16.32 -19.17
CA VAL A 77 -6.59 -15.87 -18.35
C VAL A 77 -5.31 -16.62 -18.72
N SER A 78 -4.18 -15.92 -18.71
CA SER A 78 -2.88 -16.56 -18.88
C SER A 78 -2.45 -17.25 -17.57
N GLU A 79 -1.53 -18.22 -17.68
CA GLU A 79 -0.95 -18.86 -16.49
C GLU A 79 -0.16 -17.85 -15.66
N ASP A 80 0.56 -16.93 -16.31
CA ASP A 80 1.28 -15.86 -15.64
C ASP A 80 0.30 -14.87 -14.95
N GLY A 81 -0.84 -14.56 -15.58
CA GLY A 81 -1.92 -13.78 -14.99
C GLY A 81 -2.47 -14.42 -13.71
N ILE A 82 -2.78 -15.72 -13.74
CA ILE A 82 -3.21 -16.47 -12.55
C ILE A 82 -2.13 -16.47 -11.46
N ARG A 83 -0.86 -16.69 -11.84
CA ARG A 83 0.27 -16.71 -10.91
C ARG A 83 0.46 -15.35 -10.23
N LYS A 84 0.47 -14.26 -11.00
CA LYS A 84 0.55 -12.88 -10.50
C LYS A 84 -0.63 -12.58 -9.56
N PHE A 85 -1.84 -12.92 -9.98
CA PHE A 85 -3.03 -12.69 -9.16
C PHE A 85 -3.05 -13.53 -7.88
N SER A 86 -2.49 -14.74 -7.91
CA SER A 86 -2.30 -15.57 -6.70
C SER A 86 -1.36 -14.89 -5.70
N ASP A 87 -0.33 -14.22 -6.18
CA ASP A 87 0.59 -13.44 -5.36
C ASP A 87 -0.10 -12.20 -4.75
N THR A 88 -0.93 -11.51 -5.54
CA THR A 88 -1.84 -10.45 -5.08
C THR A 88 -2.77 -10.95 -3.97
N CYS A 89 -3.37 -12.13 -4.13
CA CYS A 89 -4.22 -12.76 -3.11
C CYS A 89 -3.45 -12.98 -1.79
N GLN A 90 -2.20 -13.47 -1.87
CA GLN A 90 -1.37 -13.70 -0.69
C GLN A 90 -1.02 -12.39 0.04
N ARG A 91 -0.62 -11.34 -0.70
CA ARG A 91 -0.35 -10.02 -0.12
C ARG A 91 -1.59 -9.40 0.50
N SER A 92 -2.76 -9.59 -0.10
CA SER A 92 -4.02 -9.01 0.37
C SER A 92 -4.37 -9.45 1.80
N ARG A 93 -3.99 -10.67 2.21
CA ARG A 93 -4.21 -11.22 3.56
C ARG A 93 -3.66 -10.33 4.68
N PHE A 94 -2.57 -9.60 4.41
CA PHE A 94 -1.92 -8.76 5.41
C PHE A 94 -2.41 -7.31 5.39
N LEU A 95 -3.10 -6.89 4.33
CA LEU A 95 -3.51 -5.51 4.10
C LEU A 95 -5.02 -5.32 4.34
N PHE A 96 -5.79 -6.38 4.18
CA PHE A 96 -7.25 -6.39 4.27
C PHE A 96 -7.75 -7.47 5.24
N GLY A 97 -9.03 -7.38 5.60
CA GLY A 97 -9.71 -8.42 6.37
C GLY A 97 -10.02 -9.67 5.55
N LYS A 98 -10.58 -10.69 6.23
CA LYS A 98 -10.98 -11.96 5.60
C LYS A 98 -11.95 -11.79 4.44
N GLU A 99 -12.78 -10.75 4.46
CA GLU A 99 -13.77 -10.48 3.41
C GLU A 99 -13.12 -10.30 2.03
N ILE A 100 -12.21 -9.34 1.90
CA ILE A 100 -11.49 -9.09 0.63
C ILE A 100 -10.63 -10.27 0.26
N GLN A 101 -9.97 -10.90 1.24
CA GLN A 101 -9.14 -12.07 0.99
C GLN A 101 -9.96 -13.21 0.38
N ASN A 102 -11.12 -13.53 0.96
CA ASN A 102 -12.00 -14.59 0.47
C ASN A 102 -12.54 -14.26 -0.92
N TYR A 103 -12.92 -13.00 -1.15
CA TYR A 103 -13.36 -12.54 -2.46
C TYR A 103 -12.27 -12.72 -3.54
N LEU A 104 -11.03 -12.31 -3.27
CA LEU A 104 -9.94 -12.45 -4.23
C LEU A 104 -9.60 -13.93 -4.50
N LEU A 105 -9.66 -14.78 -3.46
CA LEU A 105 -9.47 -16.23 -3.61
C LEU A 105 -10.58 -16.86 -4.45
N GLU A 106 -11.83 -16.43 -4.28
CA GLU A 106 -12.97 -16.88 -5.08
C GLU A 106 -12.76 -16.49 -6.56
N VAL A 107 -12.38 -15.24 -6.84
CA VAL A 107 -12.04 -14.78 -8.20
C VAL A 107 -10.93 -15.64 -8.81
N ARG A 108 -9.87 -15.93 -8.05
CA ARG A 108 -8.77 -16.78 -8.51
C ARG A 108 -9.26 -18.19 -8.84
N ASP A 109 -10.10 -18.78 -8.00
CA ASP A 109 -10.59 -20.14 -8.19
C ASP A 109 -11.47 -20.26 -9.45
N HIS A 110 -12.35 -19.28 -9.68
CA HIS A 110 -13.12 -19.17 -10.93
C HIS A 110 -12.22 -19.02 -12.17
N ALA A 111 -11.16 -18.22 -12.07
CA ALA A 111 -10.19 -18.06 -13.16
C ALA A 111 -9.39 -19.34 -13.45
N VAL A 112 -9.00 -20.09 -12.41
CA VAL A 112 -8.33 -21.40 -12.58
C VAL A 112 -9.27 -22.39 -13.25
N LYS A 113 -10.54 -22.47 -12.83
CA LYS A 113 -11.55 -23.33 -13.49
C LYS A 113 -11.75 -22.96 -14.95
N LEU A 114 -11.83 -21.67 -15.26
CA LEU A 114 -11.90 -21.18 -16.64
C LEU A 114 -10.71 -21.67 -17.48
N LYS A 115 -9.49 -21.55 -16.95
CA LYS A 115 -8.28 -22.00 -17.63
C LYS A 115 -8.25 -23.51 -17.85
N MET A 116 -8.61 -24.28 -16.83
CA MET A 116 -8.69 -25.74 -16.91
C MET A 116 -9.73 -26.18 -17.96
N ASN A 117 -10.91 -25.56 -17.97
CA ASN A 117 -11.94 -25.81 -18.96
C ASN A 117 -11.47 -25.47 -20.38
N PHE A 118 -10.70 -24.39 -20.56
CA PHE A 118 -10.12 -24.03 -21.86
C PHE A 118 -9.13 -25.09 -22.35
N ALA A 119 -8.22 -25.55 -21.49
CA ALA A 119 -7.26 -26.59 -21.81
C ALA A 119 -7.95 -27.91 -22.18
N ALA A 120 -8.93 -28.35 -21.38
CA ALA A 120 -9.68 -29.57 -21.62
C ALA A 120 -10.51 -29.51 -22.91
N HIS A 121 -11.13 -28.37 -23.24
CA HIS A 121 -11.90 -28.22 -24.48
C HIS A 121 -11.02 -28.36 -25.72
N SER A 122 -9.76 -27.94 -25.67
CA SER A 122 -8.84 -28.02 -26.81
C SER A 122 -8.44 -29.46 -27.19
N GLN A 123 -8.62 -30.42 -26.27
CA GLN A 123 -8.21 -31.81 -26.43
C GLN A 123 -9.38 -32.77 -26.71
N MET A 124 -10.61 -32.25 -26.78
CA MET A 124 -11.81 -33.07 -26.94
C MET A 124 -12.33 -33.12 -28.38
N GLU A 125 -12.69 -34.32 -28.82
CA GLU A 125 -13.45 -34.54 -30.04
C GLU A 125 -14.84 -33.87 -29.96
N PRO A 126 -15.45 -33.49 -31.09
CA PRO A 126 -16.82 -33.00 -31.12
C PRO A 126 -17.81 -34.01 -30.49
N GLY A 127 -18.63 -33.57 -29.54
CA GLY A 127 -19.62 -34.41 -28.85
C GLY A 127 -20.30 -33.69 -27.66
N GLU A 128 -21.20 -34.39 -26.97
CA GLU A 128 -21.94 -33.86 -25.81
C GLU A 128 -21.03 -33.34 -24.70
N ASP A 129 -19.91 -34.02 -24.45
CA ASP A 129 -18.93 -33.60 -23.45
C ASP A 129 -18.30 -32.24 -23.76
N ARG A 130 -18.06 -31.95 -25.04
CA ARG A 130 -17.52 -30.66 -25.50
C ARG A 130 -18.52 -29.54 -25.31
N VAL A 131 -19.81 -29.80 -25.59
CA VAL A 131 -20.90 -28.84 -25.34
C VAL A 131 -21.04 -28.55 -23.85
N ARG A 132 -21.01 -29.58 -22.99
CA ARG A 132 -21.06 -29.44 -21.53
C ARG A 132 -19.90 -28.58 -21.01
N LEU A 133 -18.70 -28.75 -21.55
CA LEU A 133 -17.54 -27.98 -21.14
C LEU A 133 -17.59 -26.52 -21.62
N ALA A 134 -18.15 -26.27 -22.81
CA ALA A 134 -18.42 -24.93 -23.31
C ALA A 134 -19.44 -24.18 -22.42
N LEU A 135 -20.48 -24.87 -21.93
CA LEU A 135 -21.43 -24.30 -20.97
C LEU A 135 -20.76 -23.93 -19.65
N LYS A 136 -19.98 -24.84 -19.06
CA LYS A 136 -19.19 -24.55 -17.86
C LYS A 136 -18.26 -23.35 -18.06
N ARG A 137 -17.60 -23.27 -19.22
CA ARG A 137 -16.77 -22.10 -19.57
C ARG A 137 -17.58 -20.81 -19.56
N HIS A 138 -18.78 -20.83 -20.14
CA HIS A 138 -19.65 -19.66 -20.19
C HIS A 138 -20.11 -19.22 -18.78
N GLU A 139 -20.38 -20.17 -17.89
CA GLU A 139 -20.69 -19.89 -16.48
C GLU A 139 -19.55 -19.15 -15.78
N GLU A 140 -18.32 -19.65 -15.91
CA GLU A 140 -17.13 -19.03 -15.30
C GLU A 140 -16.88 -17.61 -15.84
N ILE A 141 -17.00 -17.42 -17.16
CA ILE A 141 -16.86 -16.10 -17.81
C ILE A 141 -17.93 -15.14 -17.29
N THR A 142 -19.19 -15.58 -17.24
CA THR A 142 -20.30 -14.76 -16.78
C THR A 142 -20.13 -14.36 -15.32
N TRP A 143 -19.68 -15.29 -14.47
CA TRP A 143 -19.42 -15.01 -13.07
C TRP A 143 -18.29 -13.99 -12.90
N LEU A 144 -17.17 -14.17 -13.59
CA LEU A 144 -16.00 -13.27 -13.53
C LEU A 144 -16.34 -11.88 -14.04
N ALA A 145 -17.02 -11.77 -15.18
CA ALA A 145 -17.47 -10.50 -15.74
C ALA A 145 -18.42 -9.76 -14.79
N GLY A 146 -19.28 -10.51 -14.08
CA GLY A 146 -20.19 -9.95 -13.07
C GLY A 146 -19.50 -9.40 -11.81
N GLN A 147 -18.22 -9.69 -11.58
CA GLN A 147 -17.46 -9.14 -10.45
C GLN A 147 -16.84 -7.77 -10.76
N ILE A 148 -16.56 -7.47 -12.03
CA ILE A 148 -15.93 -6.21 -12.46
C ILE A 148 -16.66 -4.96 -11.93
N PRO A 149 -18.01 -4.82 -12.09
CA PRO A 149 -18.69 -3.64 -11.58
C PRO A 149 -18.70 -3.56 -10.05
N LYS A 150 -18.58 -4.69 -9.35
CA LYS A 150 -18.60 -4.78 -7.88
C LYS A 150 -17.22 -4.55 -7.25
N LEU A 151 -16.17 -4.45 -8.06
CA LEU A 151 -14.79 -4.40 -7.58
C LEU A 151 -14.56 -3.17 -6.70
N TYR A 152 -14.96 -1.98 -7.17
CA TYR A 152 -14.79 -0.75 -6.41
C TYR A 152 -15.63 -0.74 -5.14
N ASP A 153 -16.89 -1.16 -5.20
CA ASP A 153 -17.79 -1.22 -4.04
C ASP A 153 -17.22 -2.08 -2.90
N ARG A 154 -16.54 -3.18 -3.23
CA ARG A 154 -15.90 -4.04 -2.22
C ARG A 154 -14.63 -3.43 -1.62
N PHE A 155 -13.86 -2.67 -2.41
CA PHE A 155 -12.59 -2.10 -1.98
C PHE A 155 -12.73 -0.72 -1.33
N GLU A 156 -13.77 0.04 -1.66
CA GLU A 156 -14.02 1.40 -1.18
C GLU A 156 -13.95 1.53 0.35
N PRO A 157 -14.60 0.65 1.16
CA PRO A 157 -14.54 0.75 2.62
C PRO A 157 -13.12 0.65 3.20
N TYR A 158 -12.20 0.04 2.46
CA TYR A 158 -10.83 -0.18 2.90
C TYR A 158 -9.84 0.86 2.36
N LEU A 159 -10.23 1.62 1.34
CA LEU A 159 -9.43 2.67 0.70
C LEU A 159 -9.82 4.07 1.19
N GLY A 160 -11.05 4.27 1.66
CA GLY A 160 -11.48 5.52 2.25
C GLY A 160 -10.64 5.93 3.47
N PHE A 161 -10.29 7.22 3.57
CA PHE A 161 -9.66 7.79 4.76
C PHE A 161 -10.65 8.01 5.91
N GLU A 162 -11.94 7.76 5.68
CA GLU A 162 -13.02 7.90 6.66
C GLU A 162 -13.05 6.72 7.64
N LYS A 163 -12.25 6.89 8.69
CA LYS A 163 -12.63 6.65 10.09
C LYS A 163 -13.70 5.57 10.33
N HIS A 164 -13.33 4.30 10.17
CA HIS A 164 -13.90 3.27 11.05
C HIS A 164 -13.35 3.54 12.46
N ARG A 165 -14.22 4.15 13.27
CA ARG A 165 -14.00 4.45 14.68
C ARG A 165 -14.19 3.19 15.52
#